data_AF-A0A7S1N1V5-F1
#
_entry.id   AF-A0A7S1N1V5-F1
#
_cell.length_a   1.000
_cell.length_b   1.000
_cell.length_c   1.000
_cell.angle_alpha   90.00
_cell.angle_beta   90.00
_cell.angle_gamma   90.00
#
_symmetry.space_group_name_H-M   'P 1'
#
loop_
_entity.id
_entity.type
_entity.pdbx_description
1 polymer ?
#
loop_
_entity_poly.entity_id
_entity_poly.type
_entity_poly.pdbx_seq_one_letter_code
_entity_poly.pdbx_strand_id
1 'polypeptide(L)'
;FFFARCTMLNRWPLLAMLVCMAVADTIFDLNKAAQKQANARHELGDHHPLGPDGHGVPNPSAGHFTNFRRRAPSGESTDGRRPEGRRQPTGTCPPGQVYLPTSQKYSLVANGCGPAGMQVHEEFGLHKCCNRHDVCYGICGMTISQCEQEFRSCMSDVCSNQRHKRNQCREQAESFSGMTQMFGQGFMQSSQQSACECAPPEEKEDRWAKAFKGLVESARMDVTDTEAKAKELLEGAQGNEAKTYFDLVVKHANKRNALVRFSNVKPDI
;
A
#
# COMPACT_ATOMS: atom_id res chain seq x y z
N PHE A 1 0.32 27.46 1.74
CA PHE A 1 1.80 27.50 1.86
C PHE A 1 2.53 28.46 0.90
N PHE A 2 1.91 29.01 -0.16
CA PHE A 2 2.60 29.95 -1.07
C PHE A 2 2.77 31.39 -0.56
N PHE A 3 1.95 31.83 0.41
CA PHE A 3 2.05 33.19 0.96
C PHE A 3 3.26 33.42 1.87
N ALA A 4 3.92 32.37 2.36
CA ALA A 4 4.97 32.50 3.40
C ALA A 4 6.41 32.64 2.87
N ARG A 5 6.61 32.82 1.56
CA ARG A 5 7.97 32.86 0.96
C ARG A 5 8.30 34.11 0.14
N CYS A 6 7.42 35.11 0.08
CA CYS A 6 7.61 36.32 -0.74
C CYS A 6 8.17 37.52 0.11
N THR A 7 9.10 37.29 1.06
CA THR A 7 9.65 38.32 1.98
C THR A 7 11.17 38.55 1.93
N MET A 8 11.85 38.14 0.86
CA MET A 8 13.28 38.45 0.67
C MET A 8 13.46 39.07 -0.72
N LEU A 9 13.29 40.39 -0.85
CA LEU A 9 13.88 41.25 -1.90
C LEU A 9 13.48 42.72 -1.63
N ASN A 10 14.35 43.41 -0.89
CA ASN A 10 14.13 44.73 -0.32
C ASN A 10 14.35 45.89 -1.31
N ARG A 11 13.66 45.88 -2.47
CA ARG A 11 13.77 47.04 -3.38
C ARG A 11 12.54 47.41 -4.21
N TRP A 12 11.57 46.51 -4.46
CA TRP A 12 10.36 46.81 -5.26
C TRP A 12 9.13 45.99 -4.82
N PRO A 13 8.40 46.40 -3.76
CA PRO A 13 7.34 45.57 -3.16
C PRO A 13 6.12 45.35 -4.07
N LEU A 14 5.76 46.34 -4.89
CA LEU A 14 4.61 46.23 -5.81
C LEU A 14 4.88 45.28 -6.98
N LEU A 15 6.09 45.29 -7.52
CA LEU A 15 6.48 44.42 -8.64
C LEU A 15 6.60 42.95 -8.18
N ALA A 16 7.13 42.72 -6.98
CA ALA A 16 7.19 41.39 -6.39
C ALA A 16 5.81 40.79 -6.14
N MET A 17 4.83 41.60 -5.71
CA MET A 17 3.46 41.16 -5.49
C MET A 17 2.74 40.81 -6.80
N LEU A 18 2.92 41.62 -7.85
CA LEU A 18 2.38 41.36 -9.20
C LEU A 18 2.95 40.07 -9.81
N VAL A 19 4.25 39.82 -9.64
CA VAL A 19 4.88 38.55 -10.11
C VAL A 19 4.40 37.36 -9.28
N CYS A 20 4.31 37.50 -7.94
CA CYS A 20 3.78 36.43 -7.07
C CYS A 20 2.32 36.09 -7.42
N MET A 21 1.47 37.07 -7.79
CA MET A 21 0.10 36.81 -8.25
C MET A 21 0.04 36.15 -9.64
N ALA A 22 0.80 36.67 -10.61
CA ALA A 22 0.80 36.10 -11.97
C ALA A 22 1.28 34.64 -12.00
N VAL A 23 2.26 34.29 -11.15
CA VAL A 23 2.76 32.91 -11.00
C VAL A 23 1.74 32.02 -10.29
N ALA A 24 1.00 32.54 -9.31
CA ALA A 24 -0.05 31.78 -8.62
C ALA A 24 -1.20 31.42 -9.57
N ASP A 25 -1.63 32.37 -10.41
CA ASP A 25 -2.69 32.15 -11.40
C ASP A 25 -2.28 31.12 -12.45
N THR A 26 -1.03 31.18 -12.95
CA THR A 26 -0.53 30.17 -13.91
C THR A 26 -0.40 28.78 -13.31
N ILE A 27 0.03 28.65 -12.04
CA ILE A 27 0.11 27.35 -11.36
C ILE A 27 -1.29 26.77 -11.10
N PHE A 28 -2.25 27.62 -10.74
CA PHE A 28 -3.63 27.20 -10.53
C PHE A 28 -4.29 26.70 -11.83
N ASP A 29 -4.06 27.40 -12.93
CA ASP A 29 -4.56 26.99 -14.25
C ASP A 29 -3.91 25.69 -14.76
N LEU A 30 -2.60 25.50 -14.51
CA LEU A 30 -1.90 24.25 -14.83
C LEU A 30 -2.45 23.05 -14.04
N ASN A 31 -2.72 23.24 -12.74
CA ASN A 31 -3.33 22.19 -11.92
C ASN A 31 -4.76 21.85 -12.39
N LYS A 32 -5.56 22.85 -12.74
CA LYS A 32 -6.91 22.65 -13.26
C LYS A 32 -6.92 21.92 -14.61
N ALA A 33 -5.94 22.21 -15.48
CA ALA A 33 -5.75 21.51 -16.75
C ALA A 33 -5.31 20.05 -16.56
N ALA A 34 -4.39 19.78 -15.61
CA ALA A 34 -3.95 18.42 -15.28
C ALA A 34 -5.10 17.56 -14.71
N GLN A 35 -5.96 18.14 -13.87
CA GLN A 35 -7.13 17.45 -13.31
C GLN A 35 -8.20 17.15 -14.36
N LYS A 36 -8.38 18.04 -15.35
CA LYS A 36 -9.30 17.82 -16.48
C LYS A 36 -8.82 16.68 -17.40
N GLN A 37 -7.52 16.52 -17.60
CA GLN A 37 -6.94 15.40 -18.36
C GLN A 37 -7.04 14.06 -17.62
N ALA A 38 -6.95 14.07 -16.29
CA ALA A 38 -7.14 12.87 -15.48
C ALA A 38 -8.59 12.35 -15.54
N ASN A 39 -9.58 13.26 -15.49
CA ASN A 39 -11.00 12.88 -15.55
C ASN A 39 -11.44 12.43 -16.96
N ALA A 40 -10.88 13.00 -18.02
CA ALA A 40 -11.19 12.59 -19.40
C ALA A 40 -10.69 11.17 -19.75
N ARG A 41 -9.68 10.65 -19.03
CA ARG A 41 -9.21 9.26 -19.19
C ARG A 41 -10.13 8.22 -18.55
N HIS A 42 -11.07 8.63 -17.70
CA HIS A 42 -11.99 7.74 -17.01
C HIS A 42 -13.29 7.48 -17.80
N GLU A 43 -13.55 8.24 -18.88
CA GLU A 43 -14.77 8.12 -19.70
C GLU A 43 -14.55 7.43 -21.07
N LEU A 44 -13.37 6.86 -21.33
CA LEU A 44 -13.04 6.21 -22.61
C LEU A 44 -12.64 4.73 -22.48
N GLY A 45 -13.05 4.09 -21.39
CA GLY A 45 -12.68 2.71 -21.05
C GLY A 45 -13.86 1.75 -20.94
N ASP A 46 -14.82 1.77 -21.85
CA ASP A 46 -15.85 0.72 -21.95
C ASP A 46 -16.37 0.55 -23.39
N HIS A 47 -15.54 -0.03 -24.27
CA HIS A 47 -16.03 -0.66 -25.50
C HIS A 47 -15.20 -1.91 -25.80
N HIS A 48 -15.73 -3.08 -25.43
CA HIS A 48 -15.30 -4.36 -25.99
C HIS A 48 -15.82 -4.48 -27.43
N PRO A 49 -14.98 -4.78 -28.44
CA PRO A 49 -15.48 -5.15 -29.76
C PRO A 49 -15.94 -6.62 -29.76
N LEU A 50 -17.18 -6.84 -30.17
CA LEU A 50 -17.68 -8.15 -30.57
C LEU A 50 -17.03 -8.52 -31.91
N GLY A 51 -16.24 -9.59 -31.90
CA GLY A 51 -15.75 -10.24 -33.12
C GLY A 51 -16.78 -11.25 -33.65
N PRO A 52 -16.91 -11.41 -34.98
CA PRO A 52 -17.80 -12.39 -35.58
C PRO A 52 -17.12 -13.76 -35.71
N ASP A 53 -17.94 -14.75 -36.04
CA ASP A 53 -17.62 -16.11 -36.47
C ASP A 53 -17.53 -17.15 -35.37
N GLY A 54 -18.65 -17.88 -35.24
CA GLY A 54 -18.75 -19.06 -34.42
C GLY A 54 -18.16 -20.28 -35.10
N HIS A 55 -17.78 -21.26 -34.29
CA HIS A 55 -17.96 -22.68 -34.58
C HIS A 55 -18.12 -23.41 -33.25
N GLY A 56 -19.26 -24.08 -33.11
CA GLY A 56 -19.56 -24.92 -31.95
C GLY A 56 -18.66 -26.15 -31.90
N VAL A 57 -18.28 -26.54 -30.69
CA VAL A 57 -17.66 -27.84 -30.42
C VAL A 57 -18.53 -28.58 -29.39
N PRO A 58 -18.83 -29.88 -29.59
CA PRO A 58 -19.83 -30.59 -28.79
C PRO A 58 -19.28 -31.04 -27.43
N ASN A 59 -20.18 -31.05 -26.45
CA ASN A 59 -20.02 -31.58 -25.11
C ASN A 59 -20.20 -33.11 -25.09
N PRO A 60 -19.25 -33.91 -24.55
CA PRO A 60 -19.49 -35.31 -24.27
C PRO A 60 -19.89 -35.54 -22.81
N SER A 61 -21.12 -36.03 -22.67
CA SER A 61 -21.49 -37.20 -21.86
C SER A 61 -21.48 -37.12 -20.33
N ALA A 62 -22.69 -37.35 -19.81
CA ALA A 62 -23.02 -37.66 -18.43
C ALA A 62 -22.28 -38.90 -17.87
N GLY A 63 -21.90 -38.81 -16.60
CA GLY A 63 -21.46 -39.93 -15.78
C GLY A 63 -22.05 -39.81 -14.37
N HIS A 64 -22.92 -40.75 -14.04
CA HIS A 64 -23.51 -41.01 -12.72
C HIS A 64 -22.46 -41.04 -11.59
N PHE A 65 -22.71 -40.35 -10.48
CA PHE A 65 -22.23 -40.80 -9.17
C PHE A 65 -23.32 -40.67 -8.11
N THR A 66 -23.62 -41.81 -7.52
CA THR A 66 -24.67 -42.06 -6.53
C THR A 66 -24.24 -41.67 -5.12
N ASN A 67 -25.26 -41.46 -4.29
CA ASN A 67 -25.23 -41.15 -2.86
C ASN A 67 -24.21 -41.96 -2.04
N PHE A 68 -23.42 -41.25 -1.22
CA PHE A 68 -22.84 -41.80 0.00
C PHE A 68 -23.13 -40.86 1.19
N ARG A 69 -24.19 -41.16 1.93
CA ARG A 69 -24.34 -40.70 3.32
C ARG A 69 -23.31 -41.46 4.17
N ARG A 70 -22.36 -40.75 4.78
CA ARG A 70 -21.65 -41.25 5.96
C ARG A 70 -22.08 -40.46 7.19
N ARG A 71 -22.60 -41.19 8.18
CA ARG A 71 -22.83 -40.74 9.56
C ARG A 71 -21.49 -40.30 10.17
N ALA A 72 -21.45 -39.10 10.76
CA ALA A 72 -20.39 -38.70 11.69
C ALA A 72 -20.83 -39.07 13.13
N PRO A 73 -19.94 -39.60 13.98
CA PRO A 73 -20.24 -39.83 15.38
C PRO A 73 -20.06 -38.55 16.21
N SER A 74 -20.93 -38.40 17.20
CA SER A 74 -20.92 -37.40 18.26
C SER A 74 -19.69 -37.54 19.15
N GLY A 75 -18.88 -36.48 19.23
CA GLY A 75 -17.80 -36.32 20.19
C GLY A 75 -17.79 -34.89 20.70
N GLU A 76 -18.20 -34.71 21.95
CA GLU A 76 -18.17 -33.47 22.71
C GLU A 76 -16.71 -33.05 22.99
N SER A 77 -16.35 -31.84 22.61
CA SER A 77 -15.09 -31.18 23.01
C SER A 77 -15.39 -29.69 23.15
N THR A 78 -15.53 -29.25 24.41
CA THR A 78 -15.64 -27.85 24.78
C THR A 78 -14.28 -27.17 24.60
N ASP A 79 -14.10 -26.45 23.50
CA ASP A 79 -13.07 -25.42 23.37
C ASP A 79 -13.72 -24.11 22.95
N GLY A 80 -13.49 -23.08 23.75
CA GLY A 80 -14.15 -21.77 23.73
C GLY A 80 -13.76 -20.92 22.53
N ARG A 81 -14.21 -21.33 21.34
CA ARG A 81 -14.00 -20.58 20.11
C ARG A 81 -14.92 -19.35 20.11
N ARG A 82 -14.30 -18.16 20.24
CA ARG A 82 -14.90 -16.87 19.89
C ARG A 82 -15.61 -17.02 18.53
N PRO A 83 -16.86 -16.56 18.38
CA PRO A 83 -17.62 -16.84 17.16
C PRO A 83 -16.86 -16.32 15.96
N GLU A 84 -16.58 -17.20 15.01
CA GLU A 84 -16.06 -16.88 13.69
C GLU A 84 -17.12 -16.01 12.98
N GLY A 85 -17.05 -14.71 13.23
CA GLY A 85 -17.70 -13.71 12.41
C GLY A 85 -17.21 -13.92 10.98
N ARG A 86 -18.15 -13.99 10.04
CA ARG A 86 -17.91 -13.95 8.59
C ARG A 86 -16.73 -13.02 8.31
N ARG A 87 -15.65 -13.54 7.71
CA ARG A 87 -14.54 -12.72 7.22
C ARG A 87 -15.14 -11.59 6.38
N GLN A 88 -15.04 -10.36 6.87
CA GLN A 88 -15.56 -9.20 6.14
C GLN A 88 -14.78 -9.08 4.83
N PRO A 89 -15.47 -8.93 3.68
CA PRO A 89 -14.80 -8.57 2.45
C PRO A 89 -14.16 -7.19 2.61
N THR A 90 -13.04 -7.04 1.92
CA THR A 90 -11.95 -6.17 2.33
C THR A 90 -12.19 -4.71 2.08
N GLY A 91 -11.75 -3.84 2.99
CA GLY A 91 -11.97 -2.40 2.89
C GLY A 91 -13.44 -1.98 3.00
N THR A 92 -14.36 -2.94 3.15
CA THR A 92 -15.79 -2.67 3.32
C THR A 92 -16.13 -2.72 4.79
N CYS A 93 -16.01 -1.57 5.43
CA CYS A 93 -16.50 -1.40 6.79
C CYS A 93 -18.03 -1.36 6.82
N PRO A 94 -18.66 -1.68 7.97
CA PRO A 94 -20.07 -1.43 8.17
C PRO A 94 -20.45 0.01 7.79
N PRO A 95 -21.70 0.27 7.37
CA PRO A 95 -22.14 1.63 7.05
C PRO A 95 -21.82 2.60 8.20
N GLY A 96 -21.24 3.75 7.85
CA GLY A 96 -20.82 4.77 8.82
C GLY A 96 -19.45 4.53 9.46
N GLN A 97 -18.70 3.50 9.05
CA GLN A 97 -17.32 3.27 9.49
C GLN A 97 -16.33 3.32 8.33
N VAL A 98 -15.07 3.60 8.65
CA VAL A 98 -13.94 3.65 7.74
C VAL A 98 -12.80 2.77 8.24
N TYR A 99 -11.94 2.34 7.33
CA TYR A 99 -10.79 1.50 7.66
C TYR A 99 -9.65 2.38 8.18
N LEU A 100 -9.29 2.21 9.45
CA LEU A 100 -8.28 3.03 10.13
C LEU A 100 -7.19 2.14 10.75
N PRO A 101 -5.96 2.67 10.94
CA PRO A 101 -4.88 1.93 11.62
C PRO A 101 -5.36 1.40 12.96
N THR A 102 -5.11 0.12 13.26
CA THR A 102 -5.58 -0.49 14.50
C THR A 102 -5.11 0.29 15.73
N SER A 103 -5.96 0.32 16.75
CA SER A 103 -5.59 0.84 18.07
C SER A 103 -4.61 -0.08 18.82
N GLN A 104 -4.47 -1.33 18.37
CA GLN A 104 -3.58 -2.32 18.97
C GLN A 104 -2.16 -2.23 18.39
N LYS A 105 -1.18 -2.68 19.18
CA LYS A 105 0.19 -2.82 18.70
C LYS A 105 0.25 -3.95 17.67
N TYR A 106 0.71 -3.63 16.47
CA TYR A 106 1.01 -4.59 15.41
C TYR A 106 2.46 -4.46 14.95
N SER A 107 2.93 -5.39 14.12
CA SER A 107 4.26 -5.33 13.51
C SER A 107 4.13 -5.56 12.02
N LEU A 108 4.89 -4.80 11.25
CA LEU A 108 5.04 -5.03 9.82
C LEU A 108 6.01 -6.19 9.63
N VAL A 109 5.74 -7.06 8.67
CA VAL A 109 6.59 -8.22 8.39
C VAL A 109 7.08 -8.13 6.96
N ALA A 110 8.39 -8.33 6.77
CA ALA A 110 9.01 -8.49 5.47
C ALA A 110 9.61 -9.90 5.39
N ASN A 111 9.27 -10.66 4.35
CA ASN A 111 9.66 -12.06 4.18
C ASN A 111 10.32 -12.34 2.82
N GLY A 112 10.73 -11.28 2.11
CA GLY A 112 11.48 -11.34 0.86
C GLY A 112 10.59 -11.65 -0.33
N CYS A 113 11.20 -12.07 -1.44
CA CYS A 113 10.45 -12.35 -2.66
C CYS A 113 9.74 -13.70 -2.57
N GLY A 114 8.40 -13.69 -2.67
CA GLY A 114 7.56 -14.88 -2.67
C GLY A 114 6.72 -15.02 -1.39
N PRO A 115 5.68 -15.87 -1.41
CA PRO A 115 4.84 -16.09 -0.24
C PRO A 115 5.62 -16.80 0.87
N ALA A 116 5.14 -16.66 2.11
CA ALA A 116 5.77 -17.28 3.28
C ALA A 116 5.97 -18.80 3.07
N GLY A 117 7.22 -19.26 3.16
CA GLY A 117 7.61 -20.67 2.98
C GLY A 117 7.90 -21.07 1.53
N MET A 118 7.72 -20.16 0.57
CA MET A 118 8.03 -20.35 -0.85
C MET A 118 8.84 -19.16 -1.38
N GLN A 119 9.96 -18.87 -0.72
CA GLN A 119 10.88 -17.82 -1.14
C GLN A 119 11.47 -18.13 -2.52
N VAL A 120 11.36 -17.15 -3.41
CA VAL A 120 11.95 -17.20 -4.74
C VAL A 120 13.36 -16.63 -4.68
N HIS A 121 14.31 -17.39 -5.23
CA HIS A 121 15.68 -16.92 -5.34
C HIS A 121 15.79 -15.81 -6.39
N GLU A 122 16.48 -14.73 -6.04
CA GLU A 122 16.83 -13.62 -6.93
C GLU A 122 18.30 -13.25 -6.71
N GLU A 123 19.01 -12.90 -7.80
CA GLU A 123 20.45 -12.64 -7.77
C GLU A 123 20.83 -11.16 -8.00
N PHE A 124 19.85 -10.27 -8.14
CA PHE A 124 20.05 -8.88 -8.56
C PHE A 124 19.89 -7.85 -7.43
N GLY A 125 19.51 -8.30 -6.23
CA GLY A 125 19.18 -7.42 -5.12
C GLY A 125 17.75 -6.89 -5.18
N LEU A 126 16.84 -7.62 -5.82
CA LEU A 126 15.40 -7.32 -5.88
C LEU A 126 14.69 -7.58 -4.54
N HIS A 127 15.30 -8.35 -3.62
CA HIS A 127 14.73 -8.65 -2.31
C HIS A 127 14.38 -7.40 -1.49
N LYS A 128 15.14 -6.30 -1.58
CA LYS A 128 14.78 -5.03 -0.94
C LYS A 128 13.45 -4.45 -1.45
N CYS A 129 13.16 -4.63 -2.75
CA CYS A 129 11.90 -4.20 -3.33
C CYS A 129 10.75 -5.09 -2.87
N CYS A 130 10.99 -6.40 -2.74
CA CYS A 130 10.03 -7.34 -2.16
C CYS A 130 9.75 -7.01 -0.68
N ASN A 131 10.78 -6.76 0.13
CA ASN A 131 10.62 -6.35 1.53
C ASN A 131 9.83 -5.04 1.66
N ARG A 132 10.10 -4.06 0.79
CA ARG A 132 9.38 -2.78 0.74
C ARG A 132 7.91 -2.98 0.35
N HIS A 133 7.64 -3.94 -0.53
CA HIS A 133 6.29 -4.30 -0.98
C HIS A 133 5.49 -5.02 0.11
N ASP A 134 6.09 -5.98 0.81
CA ASP A 134 5.49 -6.64 1.99
C ASP A 134 5.09 -5.59 3.05
N VAL A 135 5.99 -4.64 3.31
CA VAL A 135 5.73 -3.52 4.23
C VAL A 135 4.56 -2.65 3.72
N CYS A 136 4.51 -2.34 2.43
CA CYS A 136 3.41 -1.56 1.85
C CYS A 136 2.07 -2.26 2.04
N TYR A 137 2.01 -3.56 1.77
CA TYR A 137 0.82 -4.39 1.98
C TYR A 137 0.38 -4.42 3.44
N GLY A 138 1.32 -4.35 4.38
CA GLY A 138 1.03 -4.32 5.81
C GLY A 138 0.56 -2.98 6.37
N ILE A 139 0.55 -1.89 5.59
CA ILE A 139 0.17 -0.56 6.09
C ILE A 139 -1.30 -0.29 5.81
N CYS A 140 -2.00 0.12 6.85
CA CYS A 140 -3.40 0.46 6.75
C CYS A 140 -3.66 1.65 5.82
N GLY A 141 -4.64 1.54 4.93
CA GLY A 141 -5.03 2.62 4.02
C GLY A 141 -4.15 2.79 2.79
N MET A 142 -3.04 2.04 2.66
CA MET A 142 -2.37 1.91 1.36
C MET A 142 -3.30 1.20 0.38
N THR A 143 -3.25 1.57 -0.90
CA THR A 143 -3.98 0.88 -1.97
C THR A 143 -3.07 -0.11 -2.71
N ILE A 144 -3.68 -1.12 -3.35
CA ILE A 144 -2.94 -2.04 -4.20
C ILE A 144 -2.20 -1.29 -5.31
N SER A 145 -2.84 -0.28 -5.92
CA SER A 145 -2.22 0.53 -6.98
C SER A 145 -0.98 1.30 -6.49
N GLN A 146 -1.02 1.86 -5.28
CA GLN A 146 0.14 2.53 -4.68
C GLN A 146 1.27 1.55 -4.43
N CYS A 147 0.99 0.39 -3.84
CA CYS A 147 2.01 -0.61 -3.55
C CYS A 147 2.63 -1.19 -4.82
N GLU A 148 1.81 -1.52 -5.82
CA GLU A 148 2.30 -2.04 -7.10
C GLU A 148 3.09 -0.99 -7.90
N GLN A 149 2.77 0.30 -7.77
CA GLN A 149 3.54 1.37 -8.39
C GLN A 149 4.92 1.52 -7.74
N GLU A 150 4.97 1.58 -6.41
CA GLU A 150 6.23 1.66 -5.64
C GLU A 150 7.12 0.44 -5.88
N PHE A 151 6.50 -0.75 -6.00
CA PHE A 151 7.20 -1.99 -6.31
C PHE A 151 7.88 -1.95 -7.66
N ARG A 152 7.13 -1.64 -8.73
CA ARG A 152 7.69 -1.53 -10.09
C ARG A 152 8.76 -0.45 -10.20
N SER A 153 8.59 0.68 -9.52
CA SER A 153 9.60 1.74 -9.47
C SER A 153 10.90 1.23 -8.85
N CYS A 154 10.81 0.61 -7.66
CA CYS A 154 11.96 0.03 -6.98
C CYS A 154 12.68 -1.00 -7.87
N MET A 155 11.92 -1.93 -8.47
CA MET A 155 12.46 -2.96 -9.35
C MET A 155 13.21 -2.36 -10.55
N SER A 156 12.61 -1.36 -11.20
CA SER A 156 13.23 -0.63 -12.31
C SER A 156 14.53 0.04 -11.87
N ASP A 157 14.55 0.68 -10.71
CA ASP A 157 15.74 1.35 -10.17
C ASP A 157 16.86 0.34 -9.88
N VAL A 158 16.54 -0.81 -9.29
CA VAL A 158 17.52 -1.90 -9.08
C VAL A 158 18.10 -2.39 -10.39
N CYS A 159 17.25 -2.65 -11.39
CA CYS A 159 17.70 -3.19 -12.66
C CYS A 159 18.47 -2.17 -13.50
N SER A 160 18.14 -0.89 -13.42
CA SER A 160 18.87 0.17 -14.15
C SER A 160 20.34 0.25 -13.74
N ASN A 161 20.62 -0.02 -12.45
CA ASN A 161 21.94 -0.03 -11.85
C ASN A 161 22.76 -1.29 -12.17
N GLN A 162 22.17 -2.31 -12.82
CA GLN A 162 22.90 -3.51 -13.22
C GLN A 162 23.81 -3.24 -14.42
N ARG A 163 25.10 -3.58 -14.29
CA ARG A 163 26.11 -3.33 -15.35
C ARG A 163 26.05 -4.33 -16.50
N HIS A 164 25.86 -5.62 -16.20
CA HIS A 164 25.99 -6.69 -17.20
C HIS A 164 24.74 -7.56 -17.37
N LYS A 165 23.85 -7.61 -16.36
CA LYS A 165 22.66 -8.47 -16.36
C LYS A 165 21.34 -7.69 -16.30
N ARG A 166 21.30 -6.51 -16.91
CA ARG A 166 20.12 -5.61 -16.86
C ARG A 166 18.86 -6.27 -17.42
N ASN A 167 18.97 -7.01 -18.52
CA ASN A 167 17.81 -7.63 -19.16
C ASN A 167 17.27 -8.79 -18.34
N GLN A 168 18.15 -9.66 -17.80
CA GLN A 168 17.74 -10.76 -16.92
C GLN A 168 17.10 -10.23 -15.63
N CYS A 169 17.63 -9.13 -15.07
CA CYS A 169 17.01 -8.46 -13.94
C CYS A 169 15.61 -7.96 -14.27
N ARG A 170 15.43 -7.30 -15.43
CA ARG A 170 14.12 -6.80 -15.87
C ARG A 170 13.12 -7.93 -16.06
N GLU A 171 13.52 -9.02 -16.70
CA GLU A 171 12.68 -10.20 -16.88
C GLU A 171 12.21 -10.79 -15.54
N GLN A 172 13.13 -10.91 -14.56
CA GLN A 172 12.78 -11.40 -13.23
C GLN A 172 11.87 -10.40 -12.48
N ALA A 173 12.13 -9.10 -12.59
CA ALA A 173 11.29 -8.04 -12.02
C ALA A 173 9.88 -8.01 -12.62
N GLU A 174 9.75 -8.20 -13.93
CA GLU A 174 8.47 -8.32 -14.63
C GLU A 174 7.70 -9.57 -14.18
N SER A 175 8.40 -10.70 -14.01
CA SER A 175 7.80 -11.93 -13.46
C SER A 175 7.22 -11.70 -12.05
N PHE A 176 7.97 -11.05 -11.15
CA PHE A 176 7.46 -10.70 -9.83
C PHE A 176 6.26 -9.75 -9.91
N SER A 177 6.34 -8.71 -10.73
CA SER A 177 5.24 -7.75 -10.91
C SER A 177 3.99 -8.38 -11.52
N GLY A 178 4.15 -9.38 -12.38
CA GLY A 178 3.04 -10.15 -12.94
C GLY A 178 2.35 -11.02 -11.89
N MET A 179 3.14 -11.69 -11.05
CA MET A 179 2.62 -12.49 -9.93
C MET A 179 1.85 -11.64 -8.91
N THR A 180 2.37 -10.47 -8.52
CA THR A 180 1.69 -9.56 -7.60
C THR A 180 0.46 -8.92 -8.23
N GLN A 181 0.45 -8.67 -9.53
CA GLN A 181 -0.75 -8.21 -10.22
C GLN A 181 -1.88 -9.26 -10.17
N MET A 182 -1.56 -10.55 -10.26
CA MET A 182 -2.55 -11.62 -10.22
C MET A 182 -3.05 -11.94 -8.81
N PHE A 183 -2.15 -11.98 -7.82
CA PHE A 183 -2.47 -12.50 -6.48
C PHE A 183 -2.35 -11.46 -5.37
N GLY A 184 -1.80 -10.28 -5.66
CA GLY A 184 -1.43 -9.26 -4.69
C GLY A 184 -2.59 -8.73 -3.88
N GLN A 185 -3.79 -8.63 -4.46
CA GLN A 185 -4.97 -8.23 -3.71
C GLN A 185 -5.22 -9.17 -2.53
N GLY A 186 -5.19 -10.50 -2.73
CA GLY A 186 -5.38 -11.47 -1.65
C GLY A 186 -4.30 -11.39 -0.56
N PHE A 187 -3.05 -11.18 -0.95
CA PHE A 187 -1.95 -11.03 -0.01
C PHE A 187 -2.06 -9.74 0.81
N MET A 188 -2.35 -8.61 0.15
CA MET A 188 -2.55 -7.32 0.80
C MET A 188 -3.70 -7.38 1.81
N GLN A 189 -4.81 -8.01 1.43
CA GLN A 189 -5.95 -8.23 2.31
C GLN A 189 -5.56 -9.03 3.57
N SER A 190 -4.77 -10.08 3.40
CA SER A 190 -4.28 -10.88 4.54
C SER A 190 -3.35 -10.07 5.43
N SER A 191 -2.49 -9.23 4.84
CA SER A 191 -1.54 -8.40 5.58
C SER A 191 -2.21 -7.26 6.35
N GLN A 192 -3.27 -6.65 5.80
CA GLN A 192 -3.97 -5.54 6.46
C GLN A 192 -4.92 -5.97 7.58
N GLN A 193 -5.29 -7.25 7.67
CA GLN A 193 -6.20 -7.76 8.73
C GLN A 193 -5.72 -7.47 10.15
N SER A 194 -4.41 -7.42 10.39
CA SER A 194 -3.82 -7.12 11.69
C SER A 194 -3.42 -5.64 11.84
N ALA A 195 -3.37 -4.90 10.74
CA ALA A 195 -2.94 -3.50 10.71
C ALA A 195 -4.10 -2.49 10.77
N CYS A 196 -5.31 -2.96 10.51
CA CYS A 196 -6.48 -2.11 10.37
C CYS A 196 -7.69 -2.65 11.13
N GLU A 197 -8.56 -1.73 11.54
CA GLU A 197 -9.89 -2.05 12.05
C GLU A 197 -10.90 -1.00 11.56
N CYS A 198 -12.16 -1.42 11.43
CA CYS A 198 -13.23 -0.50 11.12
C CYS A 198 -13.57 0.33 12.35
N ALA A 199 -13.60 1.64 12.17
CA ALA A 199 -13.89 2.60 13.22
C ALA A 199 -14.66 3.81 12.65
N PRO A 200 -15.38 4.56 13.50
CA PRO A 200 -16.05 5.78 13.08
C PRO A 200 -15.08 6.82 12.48
N PRO A 201 -15.48 7.58 11.43
CA PRO A 201 -14.62 8.58 10.78
C PRO A 201 -14.06 9.65 11.70
N GLU A 202 -14.77 10.00 12.77
CA GLU A 202 -14.33 10.96 13.78
C GLU A 202 -13.07 10.51 14.53
N GLU A 203 -12.78 9.20 14.56
CA GLU A 203 -11.54 8.68 15.16
C GLU A 203 -10.33 8.83 14.23
N LYS A 204 -10.49 9.24 12.96
CA LYS A 204 -9.40 9.24 11.97
C LYS A 204 -8.15 9.95 12.49
N GLU A 205 -8.30 11.15 13.03
CA GLU A 205 -7.18 11.96 13.50
C GLU A 205 -6.42 11.27 14.64
N ASP A 206 -7.14 10.83 15.68
CA ASP A 206 -6.56 10.15 16.84
C ASP A 206 -5.83 8.86 16.46
N ARG A 207 -6.38 8.10 15.50
CA ARG A 207 -5.84 6.80 15.08
C ARG A 207 -4.55 6.96 14.30
N TRP A 208 -4.49 7.94 13.40
CA TRP A 208 -3.25 8.26 12.71
C TRP A 208 -2.22 8.93 13.62
N ALA A 209 -2.62 9.81 14.55
CA ALA A 209 -1.72 10.41 15.53
C ALA A 209 -1.04 9.33 16.38
N LYS A 210 -1.80 8.35 16.87
CA LYS A 210 -1.27 7.18 17.60
C LYS A 210 -0.32 6.35 16.75
N ALA A 211 -0.66 6.09 15.49
CA ALA A 211 0.22 5.37 14.57
C ALA A 211 1.56 6.10 14.39
N PHE A 212 1.53 7.40 14.04
CA PHE A 212 2.74 8.20 13.90
C PHE A 212 3.57 8.26 15.19
N LYS A 213 2.93 8.41 16.35
CA LYS A 213 3.63 8.37 17.65
C LYS A 213 4.36 7.03 17.85
N GLY A 214 3.68 5.91 17.62
CA GLY A 214 4.28 4.58 17.72
C GLY A 214 5.46 4.38 16.76
N LEU A 215 5.38 4.97 15.57
CA LEU A 215 6.48 4.97 14.61
C LEU A 215 7.67 5.82 15.10
N VAL A 216 7.43 7.04 15.57
CA VAL A 216 8.47 7.94 16.11
C VAL A 216 9.23 7.25 17.25
N GLU A 217 8.50 6.61 18.16
CA GLU A 217 9.05 5.84 19.28
C GLU A 217 9.85 4.63 18.82
N SER A 218 9.29 3.81 17.91
CA SER A 218 9.95 2.60 17.40
C SER A 218 11.19 2.92 16.56
N ALA A 219 11.13 3.99 15.77
CA ALA A 219 12.24 4.46 14.95
C ALA A 219 13.31 5.20 15.76
N ARG A 220 13.09 5.43 17.07
CA ARG A 220 13.96 6.22 17.96
C ARG A 220 14.41 7.51 17.29
N MET A 221 13.44 8.27 16.79
CA MET A 221 13.74 9.60 16.26
C MET A 221 14.26 10.46 17.42
N ASP A 222 15.28 11.27 17.16
CA ASP A 222 15.86 12.17 18.16
C ASP A 222 14.93 13.38 18.34
N VAL A 223 13.88 13.17 19.15
CA VAL A 223 12.86 14.17 19.47
C VAL A 223 12.54 14.10 20.95
N THR A 224 12.36 15.26 21.58
CA THR A 224 12.04 15.37 23.00
C THR A 224 10.56 15.15 23.30
N ASP A 225 9.71 15.43 22.31
CA ASP A 225 8.25 15.30 22.41
C ASP A 225 7.74 14.48 21.22
N THR A 226 7.42 13.22 21.48
CA THR A 226 6.94 12.28 20.45
C THR A 226 5.51 12.58 20.01
N GLU A 227 4.69 13.17 20.88
CA GLU A 227 3.31 13.54 20.59
C GLU A 227 3.26 14.76 19.66
N ALA A 228 4.02 15.81 20.01
CA ALA A 228 4.16 16.98 19.15
C ALA A 228 4.71 16.59 17.78
N LYS A 229 5.72 15.70 17.73
CA LYS A 229 6.24 15.22 16.45
C LYS A 229 5.22 14.42 15.65
N ALA A 230 4.46 13.54 16.30
CA ALA A 230 3.42 12.76 15.64
C ALA A 230 2.33 13.65 15.04
N LYS A 231 1.93 14.70 15.77
CA LYS A 231 0.96 15.70 15.29
C LYS A 231 1.49 16.49 14.10
N GLU A 232 2.75 16.95 14.14
CA GLU A 232 3.41 17.62 13.01
C GLU A 232 3.41 16.74 11.75
N LEU A 233 3.72 15.45 11.91
CA LEU A 233 3.71 14.49 10.80
C LEU A 233 2.30 14.26 10.24
N LEU A 234 1.29 14.17 11.11
CA LEU A 234 -0.10 14.03 10.70
C LEU A 234 -0.61 15.26 9.94
N GLU A 235 -0.38 16.46 10.46
CA GLU A 235 -0.74 17.71 9.80
C GLU A 235 -0.03 17.85 8.43
N GLY A 236 1.25 17.46 8.38
CA GLY A 236 2.04 17.46 7.15
C GLY A 236 1.58 16.44 6.10
N ALA A 237 0.91 15.37 6.51
CA ALA A 237 0.44 14.33 5.59
C ALA A 237 -0.72 14.78 4.70
N GLN A 238 -1.52 15.77 5.13
CA GLN A 238 -2.57 16.41 4.33
C GLN A 238 -3.51 15.42 3.60
N GLY A 239 -4.00 14.40 4.31
CA GLY A 239 -4.87 13.36 3.74
C GLY A 239 -4.14 12.21 3.03
N ASN A 240 -2.80 12.21 3.01
CA ASN A 240 -1.97 11.10 2.52
C ASN A 240 -1.32 10.32 3.66
N GLU A 241 -2.03 10.17 4.79
CA GLU A 241 -1.46 9.64 6.04
C GLU A 241 -0.79 8.28 5.85
N ALA A 242 -1.42 7.36 5.12
CA ALA A 242 -0.88 6.03 4.82
C ALA A 242 0.43 6.08 4.03
N LYS A 243 0.49 6.93 2.99
CA LYS A 243 1.69 7.08 2.17
C LYS A 243 2.82 7.73 2.94
N THR A 244 2.53 8.79 3.69
CA THR A 244 3.52 9.45 4.57
C THR A 244 4.05 8.47 5.61
N TYR A 245 3.16 7.67 6.23
CA TYR A 245 3.54 6.64 7.17
C TYR A 245 4.46 5.58 6.53
N PHE A 246 4.10 5.08 5.35
CA PHE A 246 4.94 4.15 4.59
C PHE A 246 6.34 4.70 4.30
N ASP A 247 6.42 5.94 3.82
CA ASP A 247 7.72 6.55 3.49
C ASP A 247 8.61 6.70 4.73
N LEU A 248 8.03 7.02 5.87
CA LEU A 248 8.75 7.09 7.14
C LEU A 248 9.16 5.71 7.66
N VAL A 249 8.29 4.70 7.52
CA VAL A 249 8.64 3.30 7.86
C VAL A 249 9.83 2.85 7.03
N VAL A 250 9.77 3.00 5.70
CA VAL A 250 10.86 2.65 4.78
C VAL A 250 12.15 3.38 5.15
N LYS A 251 12.09 4.69 5.39
CA LYS A 251 13.24 5.51 5.79
C LYS A 251 13.91 5.04 7.10
N HIS A 252 13.14 4.42 7.99
CA HIS A 252 13.61 4.01 9.31
C HIS A 252 13.64 2.49 9.53
N ALA A 253 13.32 1.68 8.51
CA ALA A 253 13.18 0.23 8.61
C ALA A 253 14.44 -0.47 9.11
N ASN A 254 15.61 0.05 8.77
CA ASN A 254 16.90 -0.54 9.10
C ASN A 254 17.44 -0.10 10.48
N LYS A 255 16.70 0.71 11.24
CA LYS A 255 17.09 1.09 12.61
C LYS A 255 16.75 -0.04 13.60
N ARG A 256 17.54 -0.19 14.67
CA ARG A 256 17.27 -1.17 15.75
C ARG A 256 15.90 -0.92 16.38
N ASN A 257 15.14 -2.00 16.62
CA ASN A 257 13.76 -1.99 17.16
C ASN A 257 12.71 -1.31 16.26
N ALA A 258 12.96 -1.25 14.95
CA ALA A 258 11.99 -0.74 13.98
C ALA A 258 10.69 -1.56 13.97
N LEU A 259 9.62 -0.92 13.50
CA LEU A 259 8.28 -1.50 13.33
C LEU A 259 8.27 -2.72 12.37
N VAL A 260 9.30 -2.84 11.53
CA VAL A 260 9.45 -3.91 10.54
C VAL A 260 10.24 -5.08 11.13
N ARG A 261 9.63 -6.26 11.10
CA ARG A 261 10.27 -7.54 11.41
C ARG A 261 10.65 -8.25 10.11
N PHE A 262 11.95 -8.48 9.93
CA PHE A 262 12.47 -9.25 8.81
C PHE A 262 12.48 -10.74 9.18
N SER A 263 11.71 -11.54 8.46
CA SER A 263 11.52 -12.97 8.73
C SER A 263 12.40 -13.82 7.83
N ASN A 264 13.54 -14.28 8.35
CA ASN A 264 14.51 -15.14 7.63
C ASN A 264 15.03 -14.52 6.32
N VAL A 265 15.10 -13.20 6.26
CA VAL A 265 15.58 -12.44 5.09
C VAL A 265 16.54 -11.34 5.50
N LYS A 266 17.29 -10.82 4.53
CA LYS A 266 18.19 -9.68 4.74
C LYS A 266 17.36 -8.44 5.13
N PRO A 267 17.79 -7.68 6.15
CA PRO A 267 17.09 -6.48 6.60
C PRO A 267 17.46 -5.27 5.75
N ASP A 268 17.03 -5.29 4.49
CA ASP A 268 17.20 -4.18 3.55
C ASP A 268 15.89 -3.85 2.84
N ILE A 269 15.65 -2.55 2.67
CA ILE A 269 14.48 -1.92 2.06
C ILE A 269 14.96 -0.64 1.38
#